data_AF-A0A954JCE8-F1
#
_entry.id   AF-A0A954JCE8-F1
#
_cell.length_a   1.000
_cell.length_b   1.000
_cell.length_c   1.000
_cell.angle_alpha   90.00
_cell.angle_beta   90.00
_cell.angle_gamma   90.00
#
_symmetry.space_group_name_H-M   'P 1'
#
loop_
_entity.id
_entity.type
_entity.pdbx_description
1 polymer ?
#
loop_
_entity_poly.entity_id
_entity_poly.type
_entity_poly.pdbx_seq_one_letter_code
_entity_poly.pdbx_strand_id
1 'polypeptide(L)'
;METCKQEVLHRSECQETVMNAKKTRGEFIRWFEEITIDDIALVGGKNASLGEMYRELTPEGILVPNGFAITAEAYHAYLAKTGVDQQ
;
A
#
# COMPACT_ATOMS: atom_id res chain seq x y z
N MET A 1 24.64 0.03 43.54
CA MET A 1 23.56 0.93 43.98
C MET A 1 23.92 2.32 43.47
N GLU A 2 23.25 3.00 42.57
CA GLU A 2 22.05 2.77 41.76
C GLU A 2 22.23 3.76 40.60
N THR A 3 22.27 3.28 39.37
CA THR A 3 22.01 4.13 38.21
C THR A 3 20.92 3.46 37.38
N CYS A 4 19.77 3.25 38.03
CA CYS A 4 18.49 2.91 37.43
C CYS A 4 17.69 4.22 37.32
N LYS A 5 17.98 5.06 36.30
CA LYS A 5 17.18 6.27 36.02
C LYS A 5 17.05 6.66 34.54
N GLN A 6 17.31 5.78 33.57
CA GLN A 6 17.23 6.14 32.14
C GLN A 6 16.37 5.23 31.25
N GLU A 7 15.41 4.49 31.81
CA GLU A 7 14.53 3.60 31.03
C GLU A 7 13.15 4.19 30.65
N VAL A 8 12.86 5.46 31.00
CA VAL A 8 11.45 5.95 30.93
C VAL A 8 11.15 6.86 29.72
N LEU A 9 12.14 7.34 28.95
CA LEU A 9 11.87 8.33 27.88
C LEU A 9 11.84 7.78 26.44
N HIS A 10 12.08 6.48 26.21
CA HIS A 10 12.15 5.89 24.85
C HIS A 10 10.92 5.08 24.41
N ARG A 11 9.83 5.02 25.21
CA ARG A 11 8.66 4.19 24.84
C ARG A 11 7.77 4.80 23.75
N SER A 12 7.77 6.11 23.55
CA SER A 12 6.91 6.77 22.54
C SER A 12 7.44 6.58 21.11
N GLU A 13 8.75 6.64 20.89
CA GLU A 13 9.36 6.49 19.56
C GLU A 13 9.26 5.05 19.02
N CYS A 14 9.30 4.04 19.91
CA CYS A 14 9.10 2.66 19.50
C CYS A 14 7.67 2.39 19.00
N GLN A 15 6.64 3.01 19.56
CA GLN A 15 5.27 2.77 19.08
C GLN A 15 5.07 3.36 17.68
N GLU A 16 5.64 4.52 17.39
CA GLU A 16 5.51 5.18 16.08
C GLU A 16 6.24 4.39 14.97
N THR A 17 7.45 3.90 15.25
CA THR A 17 8.25 3.13 14.28
C THR A 17 7.59 1.78 13.94
N VAL A 18 6.97 1.11 14.91
CA VAL A 18 6.32 -0.20 14.72
C VAL A 18 4.95 -0.05 14.03
N MET A 19 4.22 1.06 14.29
CA MET A 19 2.99 1.38 13.57
C MET A 19 3.26 1.76 12.10
N ASN A 20 4.36 2.47 11.83
CA ASN A 20 4.77 2.84 10.47
C ASN A 20 5.24 1.63 9.64
N ALA A 21 5.87 0.64 10.28
CA ALA A 21 6.30 -0.61 9.64
C ALA A 21 5.12 -1.59 9.40
N LYS A 22 4.03 -1.50 10.17
CA LYS A 22 2.81 -2.28 9.91
C LYS A 22 1.92 -1.67 8.82
N LYS A 23 1.87 -0.33 8.74
CA LYS A 23 1.08 0.40 7.74
C LYS A 23 1.51 0.10 6.30
N THR A 24 2.82 -0.06 6.09
CA THR A 24 3.44 -0.15 4.76
C THR A 24 3.32 -1.50 4.03
N ARG A 25 2.90 -2.59 4.69
CA ARG A 25 2.93 -3.92 4.06
C ARG A 25 1.69 -4.28 3.24
N GLY A 26 0.56 -3.61 3.47
CA GLY A 26 -0.70 -3.85 2.74
C GLY A 26 -1.12 -2.71 1.79
N GLU A 27 -0.37 -1.61 1.75
CA GLU A 27 -0.73 -0.42 0.95
C GLU A 27 -0.10 -0.41 -0.45
N PHE A 28 0.88 -1.27 -0.75
CA PHE A 28 1.59 -1.23 -2.03
C PHE A 28 0.98 -2.07 -3.14
N ILE A 29 0.16 -3.06 -2.79
CA ILE A 29 -0.45 -4.00 -3.72
C ILE A 29 -1.94 -4.08 -3.40
N ARG A 30 -2.78 -4.02 -4.44
CA ARG A 30 -4.23 -4.23 -4.36
C ARG A 30 -4.66 -5.31 -5.32
N TRP A 31 -5.47 -6.25 -4.86
CA TRP A 31 -6.04 -7.28 -5.72
C TRP A 31 -7.21 -6.70 -6.53
N PHE A 32 -7.43 -7.20 -7.75
CA PHE A 32 -8.54 -6.69 -8.58
C PHE A 32 -9.92 -6.88 -7.94
N GLU A 33 -10.08 -7.88 -7.07
CA GLU A 33 -11.30 -8.09 -6.28
C GLU A 33 -11.56 -7.01 -5.21
N GLU A 34 -10.51 -6.30 -4.79
CA GLU A 34 -10.55 -5.28 -3.74
C GLU A 34 -10.62 -3.85 -4.31
N ILE A 35 -10.34 -3.67 -5.61
CA ILE A 35 -10.28 -2.37 -6.26
C ILE A 35 -11.69 -1.85 -6.53
N THR A 36 -11.93 -0.60 -6.15
CA THR A 36 -13.17 0.14 -6.40
C THR A 36 -12.90 1.40 -7.21
N ILE A 37 -13.97 2.09 -7.62
CA ILE A 37 -13.86 3.40 -8.27
C ILE A 37 -13.22 4.47 -7.37
N ASP A 38 -13.29 4.31 -6.04
CA ASP A 38 -12.68 5.23 -5.09
C ASP A 38 -11.14 5.11 -5.09
N ASP A 39 -10.61 3.98 -5.55
CA ASP A 39 -9.17 3.70 -5.60
C ASP A 39 -8.48 4.28 -6.85
N ILE A 40 -9.18 5.04 -7.70
CA ILE A 40 -8.59 5.67 -8.90
C ILE A 40 -7.34 6.49 -8.55
N ALA A 41 -7.35 7.23 -7.43
CA ALA A 41 -6.22 8.03 -7.01
C ALA A 41 -5.00 7.17 -6.58
N LEU A 42 -5.25 5.94 -6.13
CA LEU A 42 -4.23 5.01 -5.63
C LEU A 42 -3.65 4.14 -6.76
N VAL A 43 -4.49 3.54 -7.61
CA VAL A 43 -4.04 2.57 -8.63
C VAL A 43 -4.08 3.13 -10.05
N GLY A 44 -4.71 4.28 -10.27
CA GLY A 44 -4.94 4.88 -11.58
C GLY A 44 -6.19 4.37 -12.29
N GLY A 45 -6.70 5.16 -13.24
CA GLY A 45 -7.99 4.90 -13.90
C GLY A 45 -8.07 3.57 -14.66
N LYS A 46 -6.98 3.09 -15.26
CA LYS A 46 -6.96 1.81 -15.98
C LYS A 46 -7.13 0.61 -15.05
N ASN A 47 -6.43 0.63 -13.92
CA ASN A 47 -6.49 -0.44 -12.93
C ASN A 47 -7.83 -0.42 -12.18
N ALA A 48 -8.37 0.78 -11.90
CA ALA A 48 -9.72 0.94 -11.37
C ALA A 48 -10.79 0.36 -12.33
N SER A 49 -10.75 0.71 -13.62
CA SER A 49 -11.68 0.13 -14.60
C SER A 49 -11.54 -1.39 -14.72
N LEU A 50 -10.32 -1.94 -14.64
CA LEU A 50 -10.10 -3.38 -14.69
C LEU A 50 -10.61 -4.10 -13.45
N GLY A 51 -10.43 -3.51 -12.26
CA GLY A 51 -11.00 -4.02 -11.01
C GLY A 51 -12.52 -4.04 -11.03
N GLU A 52 -13.15 -2.95 -11.49
CA GLU A 52 -14.61 -2.89 -11.66
C GLU A 52 -15.11 -3.92 -12.67
N MET A 53 -14.44 -4.06 -13.83
CA MET A 53 -14.76 -5.13 -14.78
C MET A 53 -14.61 -6.52 -14.16
N TYR A 54 -13.57 -6.75 -13.35
CA TYR A 54 -13.37 -8.02 -12.67
C TYR A 54 -14.52 -8.30 -11.69
N ARG A 55 -14.93 -7.32 -10.88
CA ARG A 55 -15.99 -7.48 -9.89
C ARG A 55 -17.38 -7.66 -10.49
N GLU A 56 -17.71 -6.89 -11.53
CA GLU A 56 -19.04 -6.92 -12.16
C GLU A 56 -19.19 -8.07 -13.16
N LEU A 57 -18.15 -8.37 -13.96
CA LEU A 57 -18.27 -9.34 -15.06
C LEU A 57 -17.93 -10.78 -14.65
N THR A 58 -17.15 -10.99 -13.57
CA THR A 58 -16.85 -12.35 -13.07
C THR A 58 -18.13 -13.10 -12.64
N PRO A 59 -19.09 -12.47 -11.91
CA PRO A 59 -20.39 -13.09 -11.62
C PRO A 59 -21.22 -13.42 -12.87
N GLU A 60 -21.07 -12.65 -13.95
CA GLU A 60 -21.73 -12.88 -15.23
C GLU A 60 -21.09 -14.00 -16.06
N GLY A 61 -20.01 -14.62 -15.56
CA GLY A 61 -19.30 -15.72 -16.21
C GLY A 61 -18.31 -15.27 -17.29
N ILE A 62 -18.02 -13.97 -17.37
CA ILE A 62 -16.98 -13.44 -18.25
C ILE A 62 -15.63 -13.57 -17.54
N LEU A 63 -14.71 -14.30 -18.17
CA LEU A 63 -13.38 -14.56 -17.62
C LEU A 63 -12.48 -13.34 -17.78
N VAL A 64 -12.38 -12.53 -16.72
CA VAL A 64 -11.35 -11.50 -16.59
C VAL A 64 -10.11 -12.12 -15.92
N PRO A 65 -8.90 -11.94 -16.47
CA PRO A 65 -7.68 -12.44 -15.84
C PRO A 65 -7.52 -11.89 -14.41
N ASN A 66 -7.32 -12.79 -13.44
CA ASN A 66 -7.01 -12.35 -12.07
C ASN A 66 -5.59 -11.78 -12.00
N GLY A 67 -5.40 -10.81 -11.13
CA GLY A 67 -4.15 -10.09 -10.96
C GLY A 67 -4.20 -9.07 -9.84
N PHE A 68 -3.16 -8.24 -9.80
CA PHE A 68 -3.00 -7.19 -8.81
C PHE A 68 -2.49 -5.91 -9.46
N ALA A 69 -2.83 -4.78 -8.85
CA ALA A 69 -2.30 -3.47 -9.18
C ALA A 69 -1.28 -3.02 -8.13
N ILE A 70 -0.24 -2.34 -8.59
CA ILE A 70 0.71 -1.63 -7.73
C ILE A 70 0.15 -0.21 -7.50
N THR A 71 0.17 0.26 -6.26
CA THR A 71 -0.28 1.61 -5.93
C THR A 71 0.75 2.67 -6.31
N ALA A 72 0.29 3.90 -6.52
CA ALA A 72 1.13 5.05 -6.79
C ALA A 72 2.15 5.28 -5.67
N GLU A 73 1.76 5.04 -4.42
CA GLU A 73 2.64 5.13 -3.25
C GLU A 73 3.82 4.16 -3.34
N ALA A 74 3.59 2.93 -3.81
CA ALA A 74 4.66 1.97 -4.02
C ALA A 74 5.65 2.43 -5.09
N TYR A 75 5.13 3.04 -6.17
CA TYR A 75 5.96 3.62 -7.22
C TYR A 75 6.80 4.79 -6.70
N HIS A 76 6.20 5.73 -5.95
CA HIS A 76 6.91 6.84 -5.34
C HIS A 76 7.97 6.38 -4.32
N ALA A 77 7.64 5.39 -3.49
CA ALA A 77 8.59 4.81 -2.55
C ALA A 77 9.78 4.16 -3.28
N TYR A 78 9.54 3.52 -4.42
CA TYR A 78 10.60 2.98 -5.26
C TYR A 78 11.49 4.06 -5.86
N LEU A 79 10.90 5.14 -6.40
CA LEU A 79 11.67 6.28 -6.93
C LEU A 79 12.55 6.92 -5.85
N ALA A 80 11.98 7.23 -4.69
CA ALA A 80 12.72 7.83 -3.57
C ALA A 80 13.87 6.95 -3.07
N LYS A 81 13.69 5.62 -3.12
CA LYS A 81 14.74 4.68 -2.72
C LYS A 81 15.87 4.56 -3.77
N THR A 82 15.54 4.72 -5.04
CA THR A 82 16.49 4.54 -6.15
C THR A 82 17.17 5.85 -6.57
N GLY A 83 16.65 7.01 -6.15
CA GLY A 83 17.17 8.33 -6.48
C GLY A 83 16.98 8.71 -7.95
N VAL A 84 16.10 7.99 -8.67
CA VAL A 84 15.82 8.22 -10.10
C VAL A 84 15.02 9.52 -10.31
N ASP A 85 14.34 10.01 -9.28
CA ASP A 85 13.60 11.28 -9.29
C ASP A 85 14.51 12.52 -9.24
N GLN A 86 15.82 12.37 -8.99
CA GLN A 86 16.79 13.47 -8.87
C GLN A 86 17.67 13.69 -10.11
N GLN A 87 17.34 13.07 -11.24
CA GLN A 87 18.12 13.14 -12.49
C GLN A 87 17.68 14.23 -13.45
#